data_AF-A0A3D0RB22-F1
#
_entry.id   AF-A0A3D0RB22-F1
#
_cell.length_a   1.000
_cell.length_b   1.000
_cell.length_c   1.000
_cell.angle_alpha   90.00
_cell.angle_beta   90.00
_cell.angle_gamma   90.00
#
_symmetry.space_group_name_H-M   'P 1'
#
loop_
_entity.id
_entity.type
_entity.pdbx_description
1 polymer ?
#
loop_
_entity_poly.entity_id
_entity_poly.type
_entity_poly.pdbx_seq_one_letter_code
_entity_poly.pdbx_strand_id
1 'polypeptide(L)'
;MTLQSGTHNSTPLPAGDSGWGLAWRLARREIRGSLSRFRVFLGALMLGVAAIGTVGSVAEAMRDGISGNARLLLGGDIEMRTLYAEPPAEVVSLARQYGTLARTREMRAMLQNADERKLVALKAVDDSWPLVGTPEIVG
;
A
#
# COMPACT_ATOMS: atom_id res chain seq x y z
N MET A 1 -49.44 -39.85 55.27
CA MET A 1 -49.47 -38.52 54.62
C MET A 1 -49.11 -37.53 55.72
N THR A 2 -47.93 -36.92 55.78
CA THR A 2 -47.28 -36.09 54.76
C THR A 2 -45.80 -35.86 55.07
N LEU A 3 -44.97 -36.14 54.07
CA LEU A 3 -43.84 -35.34 53.57
C LEU A 3 -42.64 -35.06 54.50
N GLN A 4 -41.68 -35.99 54.46
CA GLN A 4 -40.26 -35.64 54.40
C GLN A 4 -40.04 -34.81 53.13
N SER A 5 -39.68 -33.53 53.25
CA SER A 5 -39.07 -32.77 52.15
C SER A 5 -37.63 -32.45 52.53
N GLY A 6 -36.70 -33.24 51.99
CA GLY A 6 -35.27 -33.06 52.19
C GLY A 6 -34.80 -31.71 51.65
N THR A 7 -34.12 -30.96 52.52
CA THR A 7 -33.42 -29.73 52.15
C THR A 7 -32.15 -30.11 51.38
N HIS A 8 -32.22 -30.13 50.04
CA HIS A 8 -31.05 -30.20 49.19
C HIS A 8 -30.29 -28.86 49.28
N ASN A 9 -29.33 -28.77 50.20
CA ASN A 9 -28.33 -27.70 50.21
C ASN A 9 -27.45 -27.87 48.95
N SER A 10 -27.73 -27.11 47.90
CA SER A 10 -26.83 -26.94 46.76
C SER A 10 -25.72 -25.97 47.16
N THR A 11 -24.63 -26.52 47.68
CA THR A 11 -23.38 -25.80 47.90
C THR A 11 -22.96 -25.14 46.57
N PRO A 12 -22.84 -23.80 46.50
CA PRO A 12 -22.38 -23.15 45.28
C PRO A 12 -20.95 -23.60 44.99
N LEU A 13 -20.75 -24.29 43.87
CA LEU A 13 -19.41 -24.68 43.44
C LEU A 13 -18.62 -23.41 43.14
N PRO A 14 -17.42 -23.23 43.71
CA PRO A 14 -16.59 -22.07 43.42
C PRO A 14 -16.29 -22.05 41.92
N ALA A 15 -16.77 -21.02 41.22
CA ALA A 15 -16.43 -20.77 39.83
C ALA A 15 -14.92 -20.53 39.78
N GLY A 16 -14.18 -21.53 39.29
CA GLY A 16 -12.73 -21.47 39.24
C GLY A 16 -12.27 -20.40 38.26
N ASP A 17 -11.77 -19.28 38.79
CA ASP A 17 -11.06 -18.21 38.05
C ASP A 17 -9.75 -18.67 37.36
N SER A 18 -9.50 -19.98 37.31
CA SER A 18 -8.31 -20.60 36.74
C SER A 18 -8.60 -21.50 35.52
N GLY A 19 -9.84 -21.52 35.02
CA GLY A 19 -10.25 -22.35 33.87
C GLY A 19 -9.45 -22.07 32.59
N TRP A 20 -9.20 -20.79 32.28
CA TRP A 20 -8.39 -20.38 31.12
C TRP A 20 -6.94 -20.86 31.21
N GLY A 21 -6.32 -20.72 32.40
CA GLY A 21 -4.94 -21.13 32.63
C GLY A 21 -4.78 -22.64 32.52
N LEU A 22 -5.77 -23.41 32.99
CA LEU A 22 -5.79 -24.86 32.85
C LEU A 22 -6.02 -25.29 31.40
N ALA A 23 -6.97 -24.66 30.70
CA ALA A 23 -7.28 -24.92 29.30
C ALA A 23 -6.07 -24.64 28.38
N TRP A 24 -5.36 -23.52 28.58
CA TRP A 24 -4.14 -23.20 27.84
C TRP A 24 -3.03 -24.23 28.08
N ARG A 25 -2.89 -24.70 29.33
CA ARG A 25 -1.85 -25.68 29.71
C ARG A 25 -2.13 -27.07 29.14
N LEU A 26 -3.40 -27.47 29.08
CA LEU A 26 -3.85 -28.69 28.40
C LEU A 26 -3.63 -28.59 26.89
N ALA A 27 -4.07 -27.51 26.26
CA ALA A 27 -3.88 -27.26 24.83
C ALA A 27 -2.39 -27.27 24.43
N ARG A 28 -1.52 -26.57 25.16
CA ARG A 28 -0.06 -26.57 24.93
C ARG A 28 0.58 -27.95 25.07
N ARG A 29 0.03 -28.82 25.92
CA ARG A 29 0.57 -30.16 26.16
C ARG A 29 0.17 -31.11 25.03
N GLU A 30 -1.08 -31.07 24.58
CA GLU A 30 -1.54 -31.88 23.44
C GLU A 30 -0.90 -31.45 22.12
N ILE A 31 -0.75 -30.15 21.88
CA ILE A 31 -0.08 -29.61 20.68
C ILE A 31 1.37 -30.12 20.57
N ARG A 32 2.05 -30.35 21.71
CA ARG A 32 3.44 -30.84 21.74
C ARG A 32 3.61 -32.27 21.20
N GLY A 33 2.55 -33.09 21.23
CA GLY A 33 2.57 -34.46 20.72
C GLY A 33 2.40 -34.57 19.19
N SER A 34 1.70 -33.62 18.54
CA SER A 34 1.49 -33.61 17.07
C SER A 34 2.32 -32.57 16.31
N LEU A 35 3.16 -31.83 17.05
CA LEU A 35 3.89 -30.63 16.61
C LEU A 35 4.67 -30.79 15.30
N SER A 36 5.23 -31.97 15.04
CA SER A 36 6.04 -32.22 13.83
C SER A 36 5.26 -32.01 12.53
N ARG A 37 4.02 -32.54 12.44
CA ARG A 37 3.16 -32.36 11.25
C ARG A 37 2.40 -31.04 11.30
N PHE A 38 1.99 -30.59 12.48
CA PHE A 38 1.24 -29.34 12.66
C PHE A 38 2.05 -28.10 12.25
N ARG A 39 3.38 -28.12 12.37
CA ARG A 39 4.26 -27.01 11.95
C ARG A 39 4.19 -26.69 10.46
N VAL A 40 3.99 -27.69 9.58
CA VAL A 40 3.86 -27.47 8.14
C VAL A 40 2.57 -26.73 7.82
N PHE A 41 1.45 -27.18 8.40
CA PHE A 41 0.16 -26.50 8.28
C PHE A 41 0.19 -25.08 8.84
N LEU A 42 0.73 -24.91 10.06
CA LEU A 42 0.85 -23.61 10.70
C LEU A 42 1.78 -22.67 9.92
N GLY A 43 2.88 -23.19 9.37
CA GLY A 43 3.79 -22.44 8.53
C GLY A 43 3.11 -21.93 7.25
N ALA A 44 2.32 -22.77 6.59
CA ALA A 44 1.55 -22.37 5.42
C ALA A 44 0.50 -21.31 5.74
N LEU A 45 -0.22 -21.47 6.86
CA LEU A 45 -1.20 -20.48 7.33
C LEU A 45 -0.53 -19.13 7.63
N MET A 46 0.58 -19.15 8.38
CA MET A 46 1.34 -17.96 8.72
C MET A 46 1.90 -17.28 7.46
N LEU A 47 2.43 -18.06 6.52
CA LEU A 47 2.94 -17.55 5.25
C LEU A 47 1.83 -16.88 4.43
N GLY A 48 0.63 -17.47 4.37
CA GLY A 48 -0.51 -16.88 3.67
C GLY A 48 -0.96 -15.56 4.29
N VAL A 49 -1.13 -15.51 5.61
CA VAL A 49 -1.51 -14.28 6.32
C VAL A 49 -0.43 -13.22 6.21
N ALA A 50 0.85 -13.61 6.34
CA ALA A 50 1.98 -12.70 6.17
C ALA A 50 2.03 -12.12 4.75
N ALA A 51 1.80 -12.93 3.72
CA ALA A 51 1.77 -12.46 2.33
C ALA A 51 0.66 -11.41 2.11
N ILE A 52 -0.55 -11.68 2.60
CA ILE A 52 -1.70 -10.74 2.47
C ILE A 52 -1.42 -9.43 3.20
N GLY A 53 -0.93 -9.49 4.45
CA GLY A 53 -0.60 -8.29 5.23
C GLY A 53 0.54 -7.47 4.63
N THR A 54 1.57 -8.14 4.11
CA THR A 54 2.75 -7.48 3.52
C THR A 54 2.37 -6.70 2.26
N VAL A 55 1.59 -7.28 1.35
CA VAL A 55 1.18 -6.59 0.11
C VAL A 55 0.39 -5.32 0.42
N GLY A 56 -0.54 -5.37 1.38
CA GLY A 56 -1.29 -4.19 1.81
C GLY A 56 -0.38 -3.11 2.40
N SER A 57 0.53 -3.48 3.29
CA SER A 57 1.49 -2.54 3.90
C SER A 57 2.42 -1.91 2.87
N VAL A 58 2.89 -2.68 1.89
CA VAL A 58 3.75 -2.16 0.80
C VAL A 58 2.96 -1.22 -0.10
N ALA A 59 1.72 -1.58 -0.46
CA ALA A 59 0.87 -0.73 -1.27
C ALA A 59 0.58 0.61 -0.59
N GLU A 60 0.33 0.60 0.72
CA GLU A 60 0.11 1.82 1.50
C GLU A 60 1.38 2.68 1.59
N ALA A 61 2.52 2.07 1.91
CA ALA A 61 3.80 2.77 1.94
C ALA A 61 4.14 3.42 0.58
N MET A 62 3.82 2.74 -0.53
CA MET A 62 3.94 3.33 -1.87
C MET A 62 2.94 4.48 -2.07
N ARG A 63 1.68 4.34 -1.65
CA ARG A 63 0.66 5.40 -1.75
C ARG A 63 1.09 6.66 -1.00
N ASP A 64 1.58 6.50 0.22
CA ASP A 64 2.07 7.57 1.07
C ASP A 64 3.32 8.22 0.48
N GLY A 65 4.27 7.41 0.02
CA GLY A 65 5.48 7.90 -0.64
C GLY A 65 5.17 8.69 -1.92
N ILE A 66 4.22 8.22 -2.73
CA ILE A 66 3.78 8.92 -3.94
C ILE A 66 3.00 10.18 -3.58
N SER A 67 2.02 10.11 -2.67
CA SER A 67 1.19 11.27 -2.33
C SER A 67 1.98 12.39 -1.66
N GLY A 68 2.90 12.07 -0.76
CA GLY A 68 3.78 13.03 -0.11
C GLY A 68 4.74 13.72 -1.08
N ASN A 69 5.16 13.01 -2.14
CA ASN A 69 6.06 13.55 -3.16
C ASN A 69 5.36 13.87 -4.49
N ALA A 70 4.02 13.82 -4.56
CA ALA A 70 3.28 13.89 -5.82
C ALA A 70 3.59 15.19 -6.57
N ARG A 71 3.60 16.30 -5.84
CA ARG A 71 3.90 17.63 -6.37
C ARG A 71 5.32 17.73 -6.97
N LEU A 72 6.29 17.08 -6.32
CA LEU A 72 7.67 17.02 -6.79
C LEU A 72 7.80 16.10 -8.01
N LEU A 73 7.14 14.94 -7.99
CA LEU A 73 7.15 13.97 -9.09
C LEU A 73 6.43 14.51 -10.34
N LEU A 74 5.34 15.25 -10.17
CA LEU A 74 4.64 15.97 -11.24
C LEU A 74 5.44 17.17 -11.74
N GLY A 75 6.32 17.74 -10.91
CA GLY A 75 7.03 18.99 -11.18
C GLY A 75 6.14 20.23 -11.11
N GLY A 76 5.00 20.14 -10.43
CA GLY A 76 3.97 21.17 -10.32
C GLY A 76 2.75 20.69 -9.53
N ASP A 77 1.78 21.58 -9.33
CA ASP A 77 0.54 21.28 -8.58
C ASP A 77 -0.53 20.59 -9.44
N ILE A 78 -0.64 20.98 -10.71
CA ILE A 78 -1.66 20.50 -11.66
C ILE A 78 -0.99 20.26 -13.01
N GLU A 79 -1.16 19.06 -13.56
CA GLU A 79 -0.75 18.73 -14.93
C GLU A 79 -1.99 18.60 -15.84
N MET A 80 -1.99 19.31 -16.95
CA MET A 80 -2.99 19.16 -18.02
C MET A 80 -2.30 18.59 -19.25
N ARG A 81 -2.75 17.43 -19.71
CA ARG A 81 -2.15 16.71 -20.84
C ARG A 81 -3.16 16.50 -21.94
N THR A 82 -2.74 16.74 -23.18
CA THR A 82 -3.53 16.46 -24.39
C THR A 82 -2.67 15.63 -25.33
N LEU A 83 -3.19 14.48 -25.79
CA LEU A 83 -2.39 13.48 -26.50
C LEU A 83 -2.15 13.81 -27.98
N TYR A 84 -3.08 14.54 -28.62
CA TYR A 84 -3.07 14.72 -30.09
C TYR A 84 -3.52 16.11 -30.56
N ALA A 85 -3.63 17.07 -29.64
CA ALA A 85 -4.05 18.43 -29.96
C ALA A 85 -3.39 19.43 -29.03
N GLU A 86 -3.22 20.66 -29.51
CA GLU A 86 -2.85 21.78 -28.64
C GLU A 86 -4.06 22.10 -27.73
N PRO A 87 -3.83 22.37 -26.43
CA PRO A 87 -4.90 22.84 -25.56
C PRO A 87 -5.56 24.11 -26.14
N PRO A 88 -6.90 24.23 -26.08
CA PRO A 88 -7.58 25.43 -26.55
C PRO A 88 -7.01 26.69 -25.88
N ALA A 89 -6.86 27.77 -26.65
CA ALA A 89 -6.26 29.01 -26.14
C ALA A 89 -7.00 29.58 -24.92
N GLU A 90 -8.33 29.40 -24.87
CA GLU A 90 -9.16 29.79 -23.73
C GLU A 90 -8.75 29.08 -22.44
N VAL A 91 -8.53 27.76 -22.50
CA VAL A 91 -8.09 26.95 -21.34
C VAL A 91 -6.71 27.39 -20.86
N VAL A 92 -5.78 27.64 -21.79
CA VAL A 92 -4.43 28.14 -21.44
C VAL A 92 -4.51 29.54 -20.81
N SER A 93 -5.37 30.40 -21.33
CA SER A 93 -5.55 31.76 -20.80
C SER A 93 -6.18 31.76 -19.41
N LEU A 94 -7.13 30.85 -19.16
CA LEU A 94 -7.74 30.66 -17.86
C LEU A 94 -6.72 30.12 -16.85
N ALA A 95 -5.96 29.08 -17.23
CA ALA A 95 -4.95 28.49 -16.36
C ALA A 95 -3.87 29.51 -15.93
N ARG A 96 -3.52 30.45 -16.81
CA ARG A 96 -2.56 31.54 -16.51
C ARG A 96 -3.05 32.48 -15.40
N GLN A 97 -4.37 32.58 -15.20
CA GLN A 97 -4.94 33.39 -14.12
C GLN A 97 -4.77 32.74 -12.75
N TYR A 98 -4.63 31.41 -12.70
CA TYR A 98 -4.48 30.65 -11.46
C TYR A 98 -3.01 30.47 -11.03
N GLY A 99 -2.04 30.75 -11.90
CA GLY A 99 -0.62 30.70 -11.53
C GLY A 99 0.36 30.61 -12.70
N THR A 100 1.60 30.24 -12.37
CA THR A 100 2.68 30.04 -13.34
C THR A 100 2.44 28.77 -14.15
N LEU A 101 2.62 28.88 -15.47
CA LEU A 101 2.50 27.78 -16.41
C LEU A 101 3.87 27.35 -16.89
N ALA A 102 4.12 26.05 -16.91
CA ALA A 102 5.23 25.44 -17.65
C ALA A 102 4.66 24.54 -18.74
N ARG A 103 5.20 24.62 -19.95
CA ARG A 103 4.82 23.78 -21.08
C ARG A 103 5.87 22.71 -21.33
N THR A 104 5.37 21.53 -21.63
CA THR A 104 6.20 20.43 -22.09
C THR A 104 5.57 19.76 -23.29
N ARG A 105 6.39 19.19 -24.17
CA ARG A 105 5.95 18.34 -25.28
C ARG A 105 6.75 17.06 -25.26
N GLU A 106 6.05 15.94 -25.28
CA GLU A 106 6.64 14.60 -25.27
C GLU A 106 6.38 13.90 -26.58
N MET A 107 7.41 13.27 -27.14
CA MET A 107 7.29 12.42 -28.33
C MET A 107 8.24 11.23 -28.26
N ARG A 108 7.89 10.16 -28.97
CA ARG A 108 8.81 9.04 -29.21
C ARG A 108 9.65 9.35 -30.44
N ALA A 109 10.96 9.23 -30.31
CA ALA A 109 11.93 9.46 -31.38
C ALA A 109 12.88 8.26 -31.50
N MET A 110 13.42 8.03 -32.69
CA MET A 110 14.47 7.04 -32.89
C MET A 110 15.82 7.74 -32.80
N LEU A 111 16.59 7.45 -31.76
CA LEU A 111 17.97 7.92 -31.66
C LEU A 111 18.84 6.98 -32.49
N GLN A 112 19.61 7.53 -33.42
CA GLN A 112 20.57 6.80 -34.21
C GLN A 112 21.98 7.35 -33.94
N ASN A 113 22.91 6.45 -33.62
CA ASN A 113 24.33 6.77 -33.49
C ASN A 113 25.13 5.72 -34.26
N ALA A 114 25.84 6.13 -35.33
CA ALA A 114 26.59 5.28 -36.26
C ALA A 114 25.85 3.98 -36.63
N ASP A 115 26.06 2.90 -35.88
CA ASP A 115 25.51 1.57 -36.11
C ASP A 115 24.38 1.16 -35.15
N GLU A 116 24.08 1.95 -34.11
CA GLU A 116 23.02 1.67 -33.15
C GLU A 116 21.78 2.54 -33.36
N ARG A 117 20.61 1.91 -33.26
CA ARG A 117 19.30 2.58 -33.23
C ARG A 117 18.57 2.20 -31.96
N LYS A 118 18.12 3.18 -31.19
CA LYS A 118 17.35 2.99 -29.96
C LYS A 118 16.14 3.91 -29.96
N LEU A 119 14.98 3.36 -29.60
CA LEU A 119 13.78 4.16 -29.38
C LEU A 119 13.94 4.93 -28.07
N VAL A 120 13.83 6.25 -28.13
CA VAL A 120 13.94 7.15 -26.98
C VAL A 120 12.66 7.98 -26.83
N ALA A 121 12.41 8.47 -25.63
CA ALA A 121 11.41 9.49 -25.38
C ALA A 121 12.10 10.85 -25.32
N LEU A 122 11.68 11.77 -26.19
CA LEU A 122 12.14 13.15 -26.19
C LEU A 122 11.11 14.01 -25.47
N LYS A 123 11.54 14.72 -24.43
CA LYS A 123 10.73 15.73 -23.72
C LYS A 123 11.34 17.11 -23.98
N ALA A 124 10.60 17.94 -24.70
CA ALA A 124 10.90 19.37 -24.81
C ALA A 124 10.23 20.10 -23.64
N VAL A 125 10.96 21.02 -23.02
CA VAL A 125 10.53 21.78 -21.84
C VAL A 125 10.80 23.27 -22.07
N ASP A 126 10.05 24.15 -21.41
CA ASP A 126 10.33 25.58 -21.41
C ASP A 126 11.13 26.01 -20.16
N ASP A 127 11.50 27.30 -20.12
CA ASP A 127 12.36 27.85 -19.06
C ASP A 127 11.74 27.80 -17.66
N SER A 128 10.40 27.71 -17.58
CA SER A 128 9.66 27.60 -16.33
C SER A 128 9.57 26.16 -15.79
N TRP A 129 10.02 25.17 -16.56
CA TRP A 129 9.99 23.78 -16.13
C TRP A 129 11.29 23.39 -15.38
N PRO A 130 11.20 22.64 -14.27
CA PRO A 130 10.00 22.30 -13.52
C PRO A 130 9.55 23.46 -12.60
N LEU A 131 8.26 23.54 -12.29
CA LEU A 131 7.73 24.55 -11.35
C LEU A 131 8.08 24.21 -9.89
N VAL A 132 8.29 22.92 -9.61
CA VAL A 132 8.65 22.39 -8.29
C VAL A 132 9.79 21.40 -8.44
N GLY A 133 10.85 21.58 -7.67
CA GLY A 133 12.05 20.73 -7.70
C GLY A 133 13.14 21.25 -8.64
N THR A 134 14.20 20.46 -8.83
CA THR A 134 15.30 20.77 -9.73
C THR A 134 15.69 19.50 -10.49
N PRO A 135 15.76 19.52 -11.82
CA PRO A 135 16.13 18.35 -12.59
C PRO A 135 17.64 18.12 -12.49
N GLU A 136 18.03 16.87 -12.32
CA GLU A 136 19.42 16.43 -12.38
C GLU A 136 19.59 15.54 -13.61
N ILE A 137 20.58 15.85 -14.45
CA ILE A 137 20.91 15.02 -15.61
C ILE A 137 22.01 14.05 -15.17
N VAL A 138 21.64 12.78 -15.03
CA VAL A 138 22.60 11.70 -14.77
C VAL A 138 23.00 11.11 -16.12
N GLY A 139 24.29 11.23 -16.44
CA GLY A 139 24.93 10.70 -17.65
C GLY A 139 25.51 9.31 -17.46
#